data_AF-A0A960UBD3-F1
#
_entry.id   AF-A0A960UBD3-F1
#
_cell.length_a   1.000
_cell.length_b   1.000
_cell.length_c   1.000
_cell.angle_alpha   90.00
_cell.angle_beta   90.00
_cell.angle_gamma   90.00
#
_symmetry.space_group_name_H-M   'P 1'
#
loop_
_entity.id
_entity.type
_entity.pdbx_description
1 polymer ?
#
loop_
_entity_poly.entity_id
_entity_poly.type
_entity_poly.pdbx_seq_one_letter_code
_entity_poly.pdbx_strand_id
1 'polypeptide(L)'
;ILIGVGEDTGLSKVMNVLKGNFSRDANRMMNHIEGELHIEGDPPEGRLQTMGRIQRDKIHDQFHIRIRDEINTFIFKCDHESFANIPKFQWHKSFHDHYIRDERDFYHHIQYIQNQWIKHSLKENKYCYIMEDIL
;
A
#
# COMPACT_ATOMS: atom_id res chain seq x y z
N ILE A 1 10.50 2.51 2.19
CA ILE A 1 9.60 3.68 2.37
C ILE A 1 10.18 4.50 3.51
N LEU A 2 10.34 5.80 3.33
CA LEU A 2 10.68 6.72 4.42
C LEU A 2 9.40 7.36 4.93
N ILE A 3 9.24 7.42 6.24
CA ILE A 3 8.04 7.95 6.89
C ILE A 3 8.48 8.98 7.92
N GLY A 4 8.07 10.23 7.72
CA GLY A 4 8.15 11.25 8.77
C GLY A 4 7.07 10.96 9.80
N VAL A 5 7.46 10.77 11.05
CA VAL A 5 6.53 10.51 12.15
C VAL A 5 6.58 11.71 13.10
N GLY A 6 5.44 12.32 13.39
CA GLY A 6 5.35 13.41 14.37
C GLY A 6 5.72 12.92 15.78
N GLU A 7 6.18 13.83 16.64
CA GLU A 7 6.77 13.54 17.96
C GLU A 7 5.91 12.61 18.83
N ASP A 8 4.58 12.70 18.73
CA ASP A 8 3.63 11.95 19.58
C ASP A 8 3.16 10.60 19.01
N THR A 9 3.65 10.19 17.84
CA THR A 9 3.17 8.96 17.19
C THR A 9 4.22 7.86 17.22
N GLY A 10 3.95 6.76 17.94
CA GLY A 10 4.84 5.60 17.91
C GLY A 10 4.82 4.90 16.55
N LEU A 11 6.00 4.54 16.02
CA LEU A 11 6.15 3.86 14.72
C LEU A 11 5.30 2.59 14.61
N SER A 12 5.21 1.81 15.70
CA SER A 12 4.36 0.61 15.74
C SER A 12 2.89 0.92 15.47
N LYS A 13 2.39 2.07 15.94
CA LYS A 13 1.01 2.51 15.71
C LYS A 13 0.81 2.88 14.23
N VAL A 14 1.77 3.61 13.64
CA VAL A 14 1.77 3.96 12.21
C VAL A 14 1.74 2.70 11.36
N MET A 15 2.66 1.77 11.62
CA MET A 15 2.76 0.53 10.86
C MET A 15 1.53 -0.36 11.02
N ASN A 16 0.92 -0.42 12.20
CA ASN A 16 -0.33 -1.16 12.40
C ASN A 16 -1.47 -0.58 11.56
N VAL A 17 -1.61 0.75 11.54
CA VAL A 17 -2.64 1.41 10.73
C VAL A 17 -2.39 1.20 9.25
N LEU A 18 -1.14 1.40 8.79
CA LEU A 18 -0.76 1.24 7.39
C LEU A 18 -0.98 -0.20 6.93
N LYS A 19 -0.43 -1.17 7.65
CA LYS A 19 -0.58 -2.59 7.29
C LYS A 19 -2.05 -3.00 7.30
N GLY A 20 -2.79 -2.61 8.33
CA GLY A 20 -4.20 -2.96 8.49
C GLY A 20 -5.11 -2.38 7.41
N ASN A 21 -4.98 -1.09 7.12
CA ASN A 21 -5.79 -0.45 6.09
C ASN A 21 -5.43 -0.97 4.69
N PHE A 22 -4.15 -1.07 4.37
CA PHE A 22 -3.72 -1.61 3.07
C PHE A 22 -4.19 -3.06 2.88
N SER A 23 -4.01 -3.94 3.88
CA SER A 23 -4.52 -5.32 3.78
C SER A 23 -6.03 -5.36 3.60
N ARG A 24 -6.78 -4.49 4.26
CA ARG A 24 -8.24 -4.43 4.09
C ARG A 24 -8.59 -4.04 2.65
N ASP A 25 -8.00 -2.97 2.14
CA ASP A 25 -8.32 -2.45 0.81
C ASP A 25 -7.86 -3.42 -0.28
N ALA A 26 -6.65 -3.98 -0.18
CA ALA A 26 -6.14 -4.99 -1.10
C ALA A 26 -7.01 -6.25 -1.11
N ASN A 27 -7.40 -6.77 0.06
CA ASN A 27 -8.27 -7.95 0.13
C ASN A 27 -9.68 -7.66 -0.35
N ARG A 28 -10.24 -6.48 -0.04
CA ARG A 28 -11.54 -6.06 -0.58
C ARG A 28 -11.51 -5.99 -2.11
N MET A 29 -10.43 -5.43 -2.64
CA MET A 29 -10.18 -5.37 -4.07
C MET A 29 -10.09 -6.76 -4.70
N MET A 30 -9.45 -7.73 -4.04
CA MET A 30 -9.37 -9.10 -4.54
C MET A 30 -10.69 -9.87 -4.40
N ASN A 31 -11.43 -9.71 -3.30
CA ASN A 31 -12.71 -10.41 -3.07
C ASN A 31 -13.83 -9.87 -3.97
N HIS A 32 -13.82 -8.56 -4.31
CA HIS A 32 -14.86 -7.99 -5.19
C HIS A 32 -14.82 -8.57 -6.62
N ILE A 33 -13.71 -9.21 -6.99
CA ILE A 33 -13.48 -9.91 -8.24
C ILE A 33 -14.20 -11.26 -8.26
N GLU A 34 -14.31 -11.93 -7.11
CA GLU A 34 -14.95 -13.25 -6.99
C GLU A 34 -16.48 -13.17 -7.02
N GLY A 35 -17.06 -11.97 -7.09
CA GLY A 35 -18.52 -11.78 -7.08
C GLY A 35 -19.16 -12.02 -5.70
N GLU A 36 -18.36 -12.30 -4.66
CA GLU A 36 -18.86 -12.50 -3.30
C GLU A 36 -19.09 -11.15 -2.59
N LEU A 37 -20.36 -10.80 -2.45
CA LEU A 37 -20.83 -9.76 -1.53
C LEU A 37 -20.62 -10.24 -0.09
N HIS A 38 -19.62 -9.69 0.57
CA HIS A 38 -19.36 -9.79 2.01
C HIS A 38 -19.10 -11.20 2.56
N ILE A 39 -17.83 -11.47 2.89
CA ILE A 39 -17.45 -12.61 3.72
C ILE A 39 -17.65 -12.22 5.19
N GLU A 40 -18.46 -13.00 5.91
CA GLU A 40 -18.70 -12.84 7.35
C GLU A 40 -17.37 -12.87 8.12
N GLY A 41 -17.09 -11.83 8.91
CA GLY A 41 -15.81 -11.65 9.62
C GLY A 41 -14.89 -10.58 9.04
N ASP A 42 -15.24 -9.97 7.90
CA ASP A 42 -14.56 -8.75 7.46
C ASP A 42 -14.73 -7.64 8.51
N PRO A 43 -13.63 -6.99 8.95
CA PRO A 43 -13.73 -5.94 9.95
C PRO A 43 -14.65 -4.84 9.43
N PRO A 44 -15.62 -4.38 10.23
CA PRO A 44 -16.53 -3.32 9.82
C PRO A 44 -15.69 -2.13 9.38
N GLU A 45 -16.17 -1.48 8.32
CA GLU A 45 -15.60 -0.34 7.61
C GLU A 45 -14.56 0.43 8.45
N GLY A 46 -13.38 0.66 7.86
CA GLY A 46 -12.23 1.23 8.56
C GLY A 46 -12.60 2.40 9.46
N ARG A 47 -12.09 2.37 10.71
CA ARG A 47 -12.30 3.37 11.78
C ARG A 47 -11.90 4.83 11.43
N LEU A 48 -11.50 5.09 10.20
CA LEU A 48 -11.27 6.40 9.61
C LEU A 48 -12.48 6.89 8.79
N GLN A 49 -13.70 6.49 9.16
CA GLN A 49 -14.88 7.30 8.85
C GLN A 49 -15.01 8.41 9.90
N THR A 50 -14.10 9.38 9.86
CA THR A 50 -14.34 10.65 10.53
C THR A 50 -15.54 11.29 9.82
N MET A 51 -16.66 11.33 10.55
CA MET A 51 -17.84 12.17 10.34
C MET A 51 -17.73 13.16 9.16
N GLY A 52 -18.32 12.82 8.02
CA GLY A 52 -18.34 13.72 6.86
C GLY A 52 -18.73 13.00 5.58
N ARG A 53 -20.02 12.67 5.44
CA ARG A 53 -20.62 12.16 4.20
C ARG A 53 -20.65 13.18 3.03
N ILE A 54 -19.81 14.22 3.04
CA ILE A 54 -19.86 15.32 2.08
C ILE A 54 -18.43 15.68 1.69
N GLN A 55 -18.12 15.55 0.39
CA GLN A 55 -16.82 15.70 -0.28
C GLN A 55 -15.92 14.46 -0.25
N ARG A 56 -16.30 13.42 -1.02
CA ARG A 56 -15.29 12.63 -1.73
C ARG A 56 -14.62 13.57 -2.72
N ASP A 57 -13.38 13.96 -2.44
CA ASP A 57 -12.60 14.73 -3.40
C ASP A 57 -12.49 13.96 -4.71
N LYS A 58 -12.61 14.66 -5.85
CA LYS A 58 -12.44 14.10 -7.20
C LYS A 58 -11.13 13.29 -7.35
N ILE A 59 -10.12 13.60 -6.54
CA ILE A 59 -8.83 12.91 -6.48
C ILE A 59 -8.98 11.48 -5.94
N HIS A 60 -9.79 11.30 -4.88
CA HIS A 60 -10.04 9.98 -4.30
C HIS A 60 -10.78 9.09 -5.31
N ASP A 61 -11.74 9.64 -6.03
CA ASP A 61 -12.47 8.90 -7.08
C ASP A 61 -11.55 8.51 -8.25
N GLN A 62 -10.62 9.38 -8.69
CA GLN A 62 -9.64 9.03 -9.74
C GLN A 62 -8.67 7.94 -9.32
N PHE A 63 -8.21 7.94 -8.06
CA PHE A 63 -7.36 6.87 -7.53
C PHE A 63 -8.10 5.52 -7.55
N HIS A 64 -9.35 5.48 -7.06
CA HIS A 64 -10.17 4.27 -7.08
C HIS A 64 -10.46 3.76 -8.50
N ILE A 65 -10.66 4.67 -9.47
CA ILE A 65 -10.85 4.31 -10.88
C ILE A 65 -9.58 3.65 -11.43
N ARG A 66 -8.41 4.28 -11.27
CA ARG A 66 -7.13 3.72 -11.77
C ARG A 66 -6.83 2.34 -11.17
N ILE A 67 -7.05 2.21 -9.86
CA ILE A 67 -6.84 0.95 -9.16
C ILE A 67 -7.77 -0.14 -9.71
N ARG A 68 -9.03 0.17 -9.98
CA ARG A 68 -9.97 -0.75 -10.63
C ARG A 68 -9.53 -1.15 -12.04
N ASP A 69 -9.02 -0.21 -12.84
CA ASP A 69 -8.55 -0.50 -14.19
C ASP A 69 -7.33 -1.44 -14.20
N GLU A 70 -6.40 -1.25 -13.26
CA GLU A 70 -5.25 -2.14 -13.06
C GLU A 70 -5.67 -3.53 -12.58
N ILE A 71 -6.65 -3.62 -11.67
CA ILE A 71 -7.26 -4.89 -11.26
C ILE A 71 -7.88 -5.59 -12.46
N ASN A 72 -8.70 -4.91 -13.26
CA ASN A 72 -9.34 -5.50 -14.44
C ASN A 72 -8.31 -6.00 -15.44
N THR A 73 -7.21 -5.25 -15.62
CA THR A 73 -6.08 -5.67 -16.46
C THR A 73 -5.39 -6.91 -15.89
N PHE A 74 -5.22 -6.99 -14.58
CA PHE A 74 -4.64 -8.15 -13.90
C PHE A 74 -5.53 -9.39 -14.03
N ILE A 75 -6.84 -9.26 -13.79
CA ILE A 75 -7.83 -10.34 -13.99
C ILE A 75 -7.80 -10.83 -15.43
N PHE A 76 -7.85 -9.92 -16.40
CA PHE A 76 -7.84 -10.29 -17.82
C PHE A 76 -6.59 -11.07 -18.23
N LYS A 77 -5.45 -10.82 -17.58
CA LYS A 77 -4.17 -11.50 -17.86
C LYS A 77 -4.04 -12.86 -17.18
N CYS A 78 -4.85 -13.12 -16.16
CA CYS A 78 -4.80 -14.36 -15.41
C CYS A 78 -5.98 -15.25 -15.78
N ASP A 79 -5.73 -16.55 -15.93
CA ASP A 79 -6.80 -17.50 -16.20
C ASP A 79 -7.80 -17.53 -15.04
N HIS A 80 -9.10 -17.44 -15.35
CA HIS A 80 -10.18 -17.25 -14.38
C HIS A 80 -10.23 -18.39 -13.34
N GLU A 81 -9.83 -19.61 -13.73
CA GLU A 81 -9.76 -20.77 -12.84
C GLU A 81 -8.65 -20.67 -11.79
N SER A 82 -7.57 -19.94 -12.07
CA SER A 82 -6.45 -19.76 -11.13
C SER A 82 -6.77 -18.75 -10.02
N PHE A 83 -7.85 -17.98 -10.18
CA PHE A 83 -8.20 -16.88 -9.28
C PHE A 83 -8.95 -17.32 -8.02
N ALA A 84 -9.77 -18.37 -8.11
CA ALA A 84 -10.58 -18.89 -7.01
C ALA A 84 -9.78 -19.41 -5.81
N ASN A 85 -8.44 -19.44 -5.91
CA ASN A 85 -7.53 -19.93 -4.87
C ASN A 85 -6.44 -18.92 -4.49
N ILE A 86 -6.60 -17.62 -4.81
CA ILE A 86 -5.60 -16.63 -4.41
C ILE A 86 -5.71 -16.42 -2.89
N PRO A 87 -4.63 -16.70 -2.13
CA PRO A 87 -4.68 -16.48 -0.69
C PRO A 87 -4.83 -14.98 -0.41
N LYS A 88 -5.57 -14.66 0.67
CA LYS A 88 -5.68 -13.28 1.15
C LYS A 88 -4.29 -12.67 1.31
N PHE A 89 -4.14 -11.43 0.85
CA PHE A 89 -2.93 -10.66 1.02
C PHE A 89 -2.62 -10.50 2.51
N GLN A 90 -1.40 -10.88 2.87
CA GLN A 90 -0.87 -10.74 4.22
C GLN A 90 0.49 -10.07 4.16
N TRP A 91 0.71 -9.11 5.06
CA TRP A 91 2.05 -8.59 5.30
C TRP A 91 2.92 -9.65 6.00
N HIS A 92 4.23 -9.56 5.80
CA HIS A 92 5.16 -10.21 6.71
C HIS A 92 4.92 -9.75 8.17
N LYS A 93 5.04 -10.67 9.13
CA LYS A 93 4.70 -10.41 10.55
C LYS A 93 5.52 -9.25 11.12
N SER A 94 6.82 -9.24 10.88
CA SER A 94 7.72 -8.16 11.28
C SER A 94 7.83 -7.07 10.21
N PHE A 95 8.38 -5.93 10.61
CA PHE A 95 8.90 -4.92 9.70
C PHE A 95 10.30 -4.52 10.17
N HIS A 96 11.12 -4.04 9.25
CA HIS A 96 12.42 -3.46 9.58
C HIS A 96 12.27 -1.95 9.68
N ASP A 97 12.72 -1.39 10.80
CA ASP A 97 12.80 0.04 11.04
C ASP A 97 14.24 0.48 11.30
N HIS A 98 14.52 1.71 10.92
CA HIS A 98 15.79 2.39 11.17
C HIS A 98 15.52 3.87 11.45
N TYR A 99 16.06 4.37 12.55
CA TYR A 99 15.98 5.79 12.89
C TYR A 99 17.09 6.55 12.16
N ILE A 100 16.69 7.45 11.26
CA ILE A 100 17.60 8.34 10.53
C ILE A 100 18.02 9.46 11.47
N ARG A 101 19.32 9.53 11.78
CA ARG A 101 19.85 10.37 12.85
C ARG A 101 20.27 11.76 12.39
N ASP A 102 20.64 11.88 11.13
CA ASP A 102 21.17 13.09 10.55
C ASP A 102 20.93 13.12 9.04
N GLU A 103 21.22 14.26 8.44
CA GLU A 103 21.03 14.51 7.02
C GLU A 103 21.91 13.61 6.13
N ARG A 104 23.10 13.23 6.59
CA ARG A 104 23.97 12.32 5.81
C ARG A 104 23.38 10.91 5.77
N ASP A 105 22.90 10.41 6.90
CA ASP A 105 22.21 9.12 7.01
C ASP A 105 20.95 9.12 6.14
N PHE A 106 20.23 10.25 6.10
CA PHE A 106 19.06 10.45 5.24
C PHE A 106 19.40 10.27 3.75
N TYR A 107 20.40 11.00 3.24
CA TYR A 107 20.79 10.90 1.82
C TYR A 107 21.31 9.51 1.46
N HIS A 108 22.05 8.85 2.35
CA HIS A 108 22.47 7.47 2.12
C HIS A 108 21.27 6.51 1.99
N HIS A 109 20.22 6.70 2.79
CA HIS A 109 19.00 5.90 2.68
C HIS A 109 18.23 6.18 1.39
N ILE A 110 18.15 7.45 0.97
CA ILE A 110 17.56 7.84 -0.31
C ILE A 110 18.32 7.16 -1.47
N GLN A 111 19.65 7.27 -1.50
CA GLN A 111 20.48 6.63 -2.51
C GLN A 111 20.36 5.11 -2.47
N TYR A 112 20.28 4.51 -1.28
CA TYR A 112 20.05 3.07 -1.12
C TYR A 112 18.73 2.65 -1.76
N ILE A 113 17.64 3.40 -1.53
CA ILE A 113 16.33 3.17 -2.11
C ILE A 113 16.38 3.32 -3.64
N GLN A 114 16.96 4.42 -4.14
CA GLN A 114 17.11 4.69 -5.57
C GLN A 114 17.87 3.59 -6.30
N ASN A 115 18.85 2.96 -5.64
CA ASN A 115 19.71 1.94 -6.23
C ASN A 115 19.26 0.49 -5.94
N GLN A 116 18.09 0.27 -5.32
CA GLN A 116 17.62 -1.10 -5.03
C GLN A 116 17.47 -1.95 -6.30
N TRP A 117 17.00 -1.35 -7.40
CA TRP A 117 16.84 -2.07 -8.67
C TRP A 117 18.17 -2.61 -9.20
N ILE A 118 19.28 -1.88 -9.05
CA ILE A 118 20.63 -2.32 -9.42
C ILE A 118 21.06 -3.49 -8.53
N LYS A 119 20.92 -3.33 -7.21
CA LYS A 119 21.29 -4.36 -6.22
C LYS A 119 20.56 -5.68 -6.47
N HIS A 120 19.31 -5.62 -6.93
CA HIS A 120 18.49 -6.78 -7.22
C HIS A 120 18.49 -7.19 -8.71
N SER A 121 19.39 -6.62 -9.52
CA SER A 121 19.58 -6.95 -10.94
C SER A 121 18.30 -6.82 -11.78
N LEU A 122 17.46 -5.84 -11.46
CA LEU A 122 16.28 -5.49 -12.24
C LEU A 122 16.69 -4.66 -13.47
N LYS A 123 15.88 -4.70 -14.53
CA LYS A 123 16.16 -3.96 -15.77
C LYS A 123 15.90 -2.46 -15.66
N GLU A 124 14.93 -2.07 -14.84
CA GLU A 124 14.49 -0.69 -14.68
C GLU A 124 14.02 -0.43 -13.25
N ASN A 125 14.03 0.85 -12.86
CA ASN A 125 13.61 1.29 -11.53
C ASN A 125 12.11 1.65 -11.45
N LYS A 126 11.25 0.76 -11.97
CA LYS A 126 9.83 1.05 -12.20
C LYS A 126 9.04 1.44 -10.95
N TYR A 127 9.42 0.93 -9.79
CA TYR A 127 8.65 1.06 -8.55
C TYR A 127 9.35 1.94 -7.49
N CYS A 128 10.28 2.80 -7.91
CA CYS A 128 10.90 3.78 -7.04
C CYS A 128 10.07 5.07 -7.03
N TYR A 129 9.41 5.33 -5.90
CA TYR A 129 8.64 6.53 -5.68
C TYR A 129 9.31 7.36 -4.57
N ILE A 130 10.03 8.40 -4.98
CA ILE A 130 10.62 9.41 -4.10
C ILE A 130 10.03 10.74 -4.55
N MET A 131 9.43 11.47 -3.62
CA MET A 131 8.79 12.74 -3.95
C MET A 131 9.88 13.77 -4.29
N GLU A 132 9.67 14.54 -5.36
CA GLU A 132 10.67 15.48 -5.88
C GLU A 132 10.98 16.63 -4.91
N ASP A 133 10.04 16.97 -4.03
CA ASP A 133 10.14 18.01 -3.01
C ASP A 133 10.96 17.59 -1.78
N ILE A 134 11.42 16.34 -1.74
CA ILE A 134 12.28 15.79 -0.69
C ILE A 134 13.78 15.88 -1.06
N LEU A 135 14.09 16.19 -2.32
CA LEU A 135 15.46 16.31 -2.88
C LEU A 135 15.90 17.78 -3.01
#